data_AF-A0A949GMG6-F1
#
_entry.id   AF-A0A949GMG6-F1
#
_cell.length_a   1.000
_cell.length_b   1.000
_cell.length_c   1.000
_cell.angle_alpha   90.00
_cell.angle_beta   90.00
_cell.angle_gamma   90.00
#
_symmetry.space_group_name_H-M   'P 1'
#
loop_
_entity.id
_entity.type
_entity.pdbx_description
1 polymer ?
#
loop_
_entity_poly.entity_id
_entity_poly.type
_entity_poly.pdbx_seq_one_letter_code
_entity_poly.pdbx_strand_id
1 'polypeptide(L)'
;MPEKLHCSFCGKSEKEIKKLAAGPAGIFICDECVHICHAIMQGEDPGLSRAFDPKTWPKERLLALLGPLNKTADAYREHLQTVVETLRAQDVSWGDIARRLGVSRQTAWERFG
;
A
#
# COMPACT_ATOMS: atom_id res chain seq x y z
N MET A 1 21.54 -4.83 -9.34
CA MET A 1 20.56 -5.12 -10.41
C MET A 1 19.43 -4.10 -10.24
N PRO A 2 18.96 -3.40 -11.28
CA PRO A 2 17.88 -2.43 -11.11
C PRO A 2 16.65 -3.17 -10.56
N GLU A 3 15.98 -2.54 -9.60
CA GLU A 3 14.81 -3.09 -8.94
C GLU A 3 13.70 -3.26 -9.99
N LYS A 4 13.24 -4.49 -10.21
CA LYS A 4 12.17 -4.75 -11.18
C LYS A 4 10.86 -4.20 -10.61
N LEU A 5 10.24 -3.25 -11.32
CA LEU A 5 8.93 -2.72 -10.96
C LEU A 5 7.85 -3.75 -11.33
N HIS A 6 6.88 -3.93 -10.44
CA HIS A 6 5.76 -4.85 -10.63
C HIS A 6 4.45 -4.14 -10.28
N CYS A 7 3.38 -4.49 -10.98
CA CYS A 7 2.04 -4.05 -10.62
C CYS A 7 1.65 -4.63 -9.25
N SER A 8 1.28 -3.78 -8.30
CA SER A 8 0.87 -4.18 -6.94
C SER A 8 -0.45 -4.96 -6.91
N PHE A 9 -1.22 -4.94 -7.99
CA PHE A 9 -2.53 -5.62 -8.09
C PHE A 9 -2.39 -7.04 -8.67
N CYS A 10 -1.72 -7.18 -9.83
CA CYS A 10 -1.61 -8.48 -10.51
C CYS A 10 -0.24 -9.17 -10.36
N GLY A 11 0.78 -8.46 -9.88
CA GLY A 11 2.14 -8.98 -9.71
C GLY A 11 2.98 -9.06 -10.98
N LYS A 12 2.42 -8.74 -12.16
CA LYS A 12 3.16 -8.70 -13.43
C LYS A 12 4.26 -7.64 -13.38
N SER A 13 5.42 -7.96 -13.93
CA SER A 13 6.54 -7.01 -14.08
C SER A 13 6.25 -5.96 -15.15
N GLU A 14 6.96 -4.84 -15.11
CA GLU A 14 6.88 -3.77 -16.12
C GLU A 14 7.14 -4.26 -17.56
N LYS A 15 7.82 -5.41 -17.72
CA LYS A 15 8.10 -6.03 -19.04
C LYS A 15 6.92 -6.83 -19.59
N GLU A 16 6.01 -7.26 -18.72
CA GLU A 16 4.84 -8.08 -19.07
C GLU A 16 3.59 -7.24 -19.34
N ILE A 17 3.69 -5.91 -19.19
CA ILE A 17 2.58 -4.96 -19.31
C ILE A 17 2.96 -3.79 -20.22
N LYS A 18 1.95 -3.08 -20.73
CA LYS A 18 2.16 -1.96 -21.65
C LYS A 18 2.41 -0.65 -20.92
N LYS A 19 1.71 -0.40 -19.80
CA LYS A 19 1.85 0.81 -19.00
C LYS A 19 1.81 0.49 -17.52
N LEU A 20 2.63 1.20 -16.75
CA LEU A 20 2.67 1.12 -15.30
C LEU A 20 2.62 2.53 -14.72
N ALA A 21 1.60 2.82 -13.92
CA ALA A 21 1.49 4.07 -13.17
C ALA A 21 2.05 3.85 -11.76
N ALA A 22 2.90 4.77 -11.31
CA ALA A 22 3.41 4.80 -9.94
C ALA A 22 2.51 5.66 -9.06
N GLY A 23 2.20 5.15 -7.87
CA GLY A 23 1.53 5.85 -6.79
C GLY A 23 2.49 6.14 -5.63
N PRO A 24 2.01 6.84 -4.59
CA PRO A 24 2.76 7.04 -3.36
C PRO A 24 3.14 5.71 -2.71
N ALA A 25 4.18 5.73 -1.88
CA ALA A 25 4.60 4.61 -1.04
C ALA A 25 4.94 3.32 -1.83
N GLY A 26 5.49 3.47 -3.05
CA GLY A 26 5.96 2.33 -3.84
C GLY A 26 4.85 1.41 -4.36
N ILE A 27 3.62 1.92 -4.49
CA ILE A 27 2.49 1.20 -5.09
C ILE A 27 2.48 1.47 -6.60
N PHE A 28 2.19 0.45 -7.39
CA PHE A 28 2.09 0.58 -8.84
C PHE A 28 0.82 -0.11 -9.37
N ILE A 29 0.20 0.47 -10.39
CA ILE A 29 -0.98 -0.13 -11.07
C ILE A 29 -0.78 -0.12 -12.58
N CYS A 30 -0.99 -1.27 -13.23
CA CYS A 30 -0.90 -1.39 -14.68
C CYS A 30 -2.21 -1.03 -15.38
N ASP A 31 -2.15 -0.80 -16.69
CA ASP A 31 -3.32 -0.47 -17.52
C ASP A 31 -4.41 -1.56 -17.51
N GLU A 32 -4.03 -2.84 -17.53
CA GLU A 32 -4.99 -3.95 -17.42
C GLU A 32 -5.78 -3.91 -16.10
N CYS A 33 -5.08 -3.66 -14.98
CA CYS A 33 -5.72 -3.56 -13.67
C CYS A 33 -6.61 -2.33 -13.57
N VAL A 34 -6.22 -1.20 -14.16
CA VAL A 34 -7.09 -0.01 -14.26
C VAL A 34 -8.38 -0.33 -15.03
N HIS A 35 -8.28 -1.07 -16.14
CA HIS A 35 -9.46 -1.45 -16.92
C HIS A 35 -10.41 -2.37 -16.14
N ILE A 36 -9.87 -3.37 -15.44
CA ILE A 36 -10.64 -4.23 -14.53
C ILE A 36 -11.32 -3.40 -13.45
N CYS A 37 -10.59 -2.50 -12.78
CA CYS A 37 -11.15 -1.62 -11.76
C CYS A 37 -12.28 -0.75 -12.34
N HIS A 38 -12.11 -0.24 -13.56
CA HIS A 38 -13.14 0.54 -14.24
C HIS A 38 -14.41 -0.28 -14.49
N ALA A 39 -14.30 -1.52 -15.00
CA ALA A 39 -15.44 -2.41 -15.20
C ALA A 39 -16.20 -2.68 -13.88
N ILE A 40 -15.46 -2.98 -12.80
CA ILE A 40 -16.04 -3.16 -11.45
C ILE A 40 -16.79 -1.89 -10.99
N MET A 41 -16.22 -0.71 -11.23
CA MET A 41 -16.85 0.57 -10.88
C MET A 41 -18.12 0.86 -11.68
N GLN A 42 -18.25 0.30 -12.89
CA GLN A 42 -19.48 0.38 -13.69
C GLN A 42 -20.52 -0.70 -13.32
N GLY A 43 -20.24 -1.52 -12.31
CA GLY A 43 -21.14 -2.59 -11.86
C GLY A 43 -21.03 -3.88 -12.67
N GLU A 44 -20.03 -4.01 -13.53
CA GLU A 44 -19.75 -5.27 -14.24
C GLU A 44 -19.08 -6.27 -13.29
N ASP A 45 -19.36 -7.56 -13.46
CA ASP A 45 -18.66 -8.62 -12.75
C ASP A 45 -17.60 -9.26 -13.64
N PRO A 46 -16.30 -8.94 -13.47
CA PRO A 46 -15.23 -9.52 -14.29
C PRO A 46 -14.94 -10.99 -13.94
N GLY A 47 -15.70 -11.62 -13.05
CA GLY A 47 -15.47 -13.01 -12.63
C GLY A 47 -14.20 -13.20 -11.80
N LEU A 48 -13.67 -12.13 -11.22
CA LEU A 48 -12.49 -12.17 -10.36
C LEU A 48 -12.90 -12.44 -8.91
N SER A 49 -12.15 -13.31 -8.22
CA SER A 49 -12.32 -13.50 -6.78
C SER A 49 -12.02 -12.20 -6.04
N ARG A 50 -13.03 -11.64 -5.37
CA ARG A 50 -12.97 -10.33 -4.69
C ARG A 50 -12.34 -10.39 -3.29
N ALA A 51 -12.00 -11.58 -2.79
CA ALA A 51 -11.53 -11.77 -1.43
C ALA A 51 -10.04 -12.08 -1.38
N PHE A 52 -9.31 -11.32 -0.56
CA PHE A 52 -8.05 -11.81 0.01
C PHE A 52 -8.40 -12.91 1.02
N ASP A 53 -8.49 -14.15 0.55
CA ASP A 53 -8.61 -15.32 1.41
C ASP A 53 -7.31 -16.14 1.37
N PRO A 54 -6.33 -15.82 2.24
CA PRO A 54 -5.04 -16.48 2.22
C PRO A 54 -5.13 -17.97 2.51
N LYS A 55 -6.25 -18.47 3.09
CA LYS A 55 -6.44 -19.90 3.36
C LYS A 55 -6.65 -20.72 2.09
N THR A 56 -7.10 -20.10 1.01
CA THR A 56 -7.39 -20.78 -0.27
C THR A 56 -6.23 -20.71 -1.26
N TRP A 57 -5.14 -20.01 -0.92
CA TRP A 57 -4.03 -19.75 -1.83
C TRP A 57 -2.86 -20.73 -1.61
N PRO A 58 -2.11 -21.08 -2.67
CA PRO A 58 -0.88 -21.87 -2.54
C PRO A 58 0.13 -21.21 -1.60
N LYS A 59 0.87 -22.02 -0.84
CA LYS A 59 1.86 -21.52 0.13
C LYS A 59 2.95 -20.70 -0.54
N GLU A 60 3.37 -21.11 -1.73
CA GLU A 60 4.41 -20.46 -2.52
C GLU A 60 3.96 -19.05 -2.93
N ARG A 61 2.66 -18.89 -3.24
CA ARG A 61 2.07 -17.56 -3.49
C ARG A 61 2.10 -16.71 -2.24
N LEU A 62 1.72 -17.25 -1.08
CA LEU A 62 1.75 -16.50 0.19
C LEU A 62 3.17 -16.04 0.54
N LEU A 63 4.16 -16.93 0.40
CA LEU A 63 5.57 -16.61 0.64
C LEU A 63 6.07 -15.50 -0.31
N ALA A 64 5.70 -15.56 -1.59
CA ALA A 64 6.06 -14.55 -2.58
C ALA A 64 5.47 -13.16 -2.28
N LEU A 65 4.35 -13.09 -1.56
CA LEU A 65 3.71 -11.81 -1.18
C LEU A 65 4.42 -11.10 -0.04
N LEU A 66 5.17 -11.81 0.82
CA LEU A 66 5.73 -11.23 2.04
C LEU A 66 6.64 -10.03 1.76
N GLY A 67 7.54 -10.14 0.78
CA GLY A 67 8.45 -9.06 0.40
C GLY A 67 7.69 -7.80 -0.07
N PRO A 68 6.84 -7.90 -1.11
CA PRO A 68 6.01 -6.78 -1.56
C PRO A 68 5.13 -6.15 -0.47
N LEU A 69 4.49 -6.98 0.37
CA LEU A 69 3.65 -6.50 1.47
C LEU A 69 4.46 -5.74 2.52
N ASN A 70 5.65 -6.26 2.89
CA ASN A 70 6.53 -5.59 3.84
C ASN A 70 7.01 -4.25 3.31
N LYS A 71 7.47 -4.20 2.04
CA LYS A 71 7.89 -2.93 1.39
C LYS A 71 6.77 -1.90 1.37
N THR A 72 5.55 -2.33 1.06
CA THR A 72 4.38 -1.44 1.07
C THR A 72 4.12 -0.90 2.49
N ALA A 73 4.17 -1.77 3.50
CA ALA A 73 3.98 -1.38 4.89
C ALA A 73 5.06 -0.42 5.39
N ASP A 74 6.32 -0.66 5.02
CA ASP A 74 7.46 0.19 5.37
C ASP A 74 7.34 1.57 4.72
N ALA A 75 7.01 1.63 3.43
CA ALA A 75 6.84 2.90 2.74
C ALA A 75 5.71 3.77 3.34
N TYR A 76 4.59 3.16 3.75
CA TYR A 76 3.54 3.87 4.49
C TYR A 76 4.00 4.31 5.88
N ARG A 77 4.79 3.50 6.57
CA ARG A 77 5.35 3.86 7.89
C ARG A 77 6.26 5.07 7.78
N GLU A 78 7.14 5.10 6.78
CA GLU A 78 8.03 6.23 6.48
C GLU A 78 7.22 7.49 6.14
N HIS A 79 6.25 7.39 5.25
CA HIS A 79 5.36 8.51 4.93
C HIS A 79 4.63 9.04 6.18
N LEU A 80 4.14 8.14 7.04
CA LEU A 80 3.47 8.52 8.27
C LEU A 80 4.43 9.25 9.22
N GLN A 81 5.67 8.78 9.36
CA GLN A 81 6.71 9.46 10.13
C GLN A 81 6.94 10.87 9.60
N THR A 82 7.15 11.03 8.29
CA THR A 82 7.35 12.36 7.66
C THR A 82 6.18 13.31 7.92
N VAL A 83 4.95 12.81 7.84
CA VAL A 83 3.76 13.62 8.14
C VAL A 83 3.75 14.05 9.61
N VAL A 84 4.05 13.13 10.53
CA VAL A 84 4.10 13.45 11.98
C VAL A 84 5.19 14.47 12.28
N GLU A 85 6.39 14.31 11.74
CA GLU A 85 7.50 15.26 11.88
C GLU A 85 7.13 16.65 11.35
N THR A 86 6.48 16.70 10.18
CA THR A 86 6.01 17.97 9.60
C THR A 86 4.99 18.65 10.50
N LEU A 87 4.03 17.90 11.06
CA LEU A 87 3.05 18.44 12.00
C LEU A 87 3.71 18.92 13.29
N ARG A 88 4.71 18.20 13.80
CA ARG A 88 5.47 18.61 14.98
C ARG A 88 6.30 19.87 14.73
N ALA A 89 6.86 20.03 13.52
CA ALA A 89 7.53 21.26 13.09
C ALA A 89 6.57 22.46 12.91
N GLN A 90 5.27 22.21 12.76
CA GLN A 90 4.20 23.22 12.72
C GLN A 90 3.53 23.42 14.09
N ASP A 91 4.22 23.06 15.17
CA ASP A 91 3.77 23.19 16.57
C ASP A 91 2.47 22.43 16.93
N VAL A 92 2.01 21.49 16.09
CA VAL A 92 0.79 20.70 16.34
C VAL A 92 1.02 19.75 17.50
N SER A 93 0.21 19.85 18.57
CA SER A 93 0.42 19.08 19.81
C SER A 93 0.37 17.56 19.62
N TRP A 94 1.13 16.81 20.44
CA TRP A 94 1.02 15.35 20.50
C TRP A 94 -0.39 14.87 20.86
N GLY A 95 -1.18 15.68 21.58
CA GLY A 95 -2.57 15.37 21.89
C GLY A 95 -3.45 15.36 20.64
N ASP A 96 -3.26 16.31 19.72
CA ASP A 96 -4.02 16.39 18.48
C ASP A 96 -3.58 15.31 17.48
N ILE A 97 -2.28 15.05 17.37
CA ILE A 97 -1.74 13.96 16.54
C ILE A 97 -2.28 12.61 17.02
N ALA A 98 -2.19 12.31 18.32
CA ALA A 98 -2.68 11.06 18.89
C ALA A 98 -4.18 10.86 18.67
N ARG A 99 -4.99 11.91 18.82
CA ARG A 99 -6.43 11.89 18.55
C ARG A 99 -6.73 11.49 17.11
N ARG A 100 -5.98 12.01 16.13
CA ARG A 100 -6.15 11.67 14.70
C ARG A 100 -5.67 10.28 14.36
N LEU A 101 -4.64 9.79 15.03
CA LEU A 101 -4.13 8.43 14.88
C LEU A 101 -5.00 7.37 15.59
N GLY A 102 -5.93 7.79 16.47
CA GLY A 102 -6.76 6.89 17.26
C GLY A 102 -5.98 6.13 18.35
N VAL A 103 -4.87 6.71 18.84
CA VAL A 103 -4.02 6.12 19.89
C VAL A 103 -3.86 7.06 21.08
N SER A 104 -3.29 6.58 22.18
CA SER A 104 -2.96 7.44 23.32
C SER A 104 -1.83 8.43 22.98
N ARG A 105 -1.76 9.57 23.69
CA ARG A 105 -0.65 10.52 23.57
C ARG A 105 0.70 9.86 23.81
N GLN A 106 0.78 8.99 24.82
CA GLN A 106 2.00 8.23 25.14
C GLN A 106 2.40 7.34 23.97
N THR A 107 1.47 6.56 23.42
CA THR A 107 1.72 5.69 22.26
C THR A 107 2.16 6.47 21.03
N ALA A 108 1.58 7.65 20.77
CA ALA A 108 2.01 8.51 19.66
C ALA A 108 3.44 9.00 19.86
N TRP A 109 3.81 9.44 21.06
CA TRP A 109 5.17 9.86 21.36
C TRP A 109 6.18 8.70 21.32
N GLU A 110 5.86 7.54 21.90
CA GLU A 110 6.73 6.35 21.85
C GLU A 110 6.97 5.85 20.42
N ARG A 111 5.98 6.03 19.53
CA ARG A 111 6.05 5.55 18.16
C ARG A 111 6.74 6.51 17.19
N PHE A 112 6.61 7.82 17.41
CA PHE A 112 7.01 8.83 16.42
C PHE A 112 7.85 9.98 16.99
N GLY A 113 8.06 10.03 18.31
CA GLY A 113 8.72 11.13 19.02
C GLY A 113 10.19 10.93 19.27
#